data_AF-A0A922Z8W3-F1
#
_entry.id   AF-A0A922Z8W3-F1
#
_cell.length_a   1.000
_cell.length_b   1.000
_cell.length_c   1.000
_cell.angle_alpha   90.00
_cell.angle_beta   90.00
_cell.angle_gamma   90.00
#
_symmetry.space_group_name_H-M   'P 1'
#
loop_
_entity.id
_entity.type
_entity.pdbx_description
1 polymer ?
#
loop_
_entity_poly.entity_id
_entity_poly.type
_entity_poly.pdbx_seq_one_letter_code
_entity_poly.pdbx_strand_id
1 'polypeptide(L)'
;MDSMKGIVRTAAVATVSMAALLAAGAAQAGSFAIRSGQSAEGLGMAYAGAAAGGIGMGAMAWNPATITMFPGRNSQWNFTYLNANASYDPTSPTRLGSPVGPLNPIQNGSGNIGGDGAFIPASYSAWQLTDRFWIGMTTGAPFGLRSKADNQVYAGQVYGRSANLRTINVSPTIGYKVNDWLSVGAAFQVQYLSTSLKNATGATLPGAIGPAAPNQVLKGDTIDFGFRVGATLTPREGTTIGIAYRSSIHQTLEGTISDPRRRQPDQGQPEPAGLGGLRRVAGHQRPVAGPSRRRVDQLEPLPPHPDRQPDQRPADLEPELRL
;
A
#
# COMPACT_ATOMS: atom_id res chain seq x y z
N MET A 1 7.25 -10.07 -51.29
CA MET A 1 6.56 -10.93 -50.30
C MET A 1 6.96 -10.63 -48.84
N ASP A 2 8.15 -10.11 -48.55
CA ASP A 2 8.57 -9.84 -47.16
C ASP A 2 7.91 -8.62 -46.51
N SER A 3 7.55 -7.59 -47.29
CA SER A 3 6.82 -6.40 -46.78
C SER A 3 5.42 -6.75 -46.25
N MET A 4 4.68 -7.65 -46.93
CA MET A 4 3.37 -8.14 -46.48
C MET A 4 3.47 -8.97 -45.20
N LYS A 5 4.53 -9.78 -45.03
CA LYS A 5 4.76 -10.56 -43.80
C LYS A 5 5.08 -9.65 -42.60
N GLY A 6 5.76 -8.52 -42.83
CA GLY A 6 6.01 -7.50 -41.83
C GLY A 6 4.73 -6.82 -41.34
N ILE A 7 3.88 -6.38 -42.28
CA ILE A 7 2.59 -5.72 -41.99
C ILE A 7 1.61 -6.64 -41.26
N VAL A 8 1.53 -7.92 -41.67
CA VAL A 8 0.66 -8.89 -41.00
C VAL A 8 1.15 -9.18 -39.57
N ARG A 9 2.47 -9.20 -39.33
CA ARG A 9 3.04 -9.35 -37.99
C ARG A 9 2.77 -8.15 -37.09
N THR A 10 2.97 -6.93 -37.57
CA THR A 10 2.65 -5.71 -36.79
C THR A 10 1.15 -5.58 -36.52
N ALA A 11 0.30 -5.91 -37.51
CA ALA A 11 -1.14 -5.94 -37.32
C ALA A 11 -1.58 -7.00 -36.29
N ALA A 12 -0.95 -8.19 -36.29
CA ALA A 12 -1.20 -9.23 -35.31
C ALA A 12 -0.75 -8.82 -33.89
N VAL A 13 0.42 -8.21 -33.75
CA VAL A 13 0.91 -7.71 -32.45
C VAL A 13 0.00 -6.58 -31.93
N ALA A 14 -0.46 -5.68 -32.81
CA ALA A 14 -1.37 -4.60 -32.45
C ALA A 14 -2.74 -5.11 -32.00
N THR A 15 -3.31 -6.08 -32.72
CA THR A 15 -4.61 -6.67 -32.36
C THR A 15 -4.54 -7.49 -31.08
N VAL A 16 -3.46 -8.25 -30.83
CA VAL A 16 -3.26 -8.96 -29.56
C VAL A 16 -3.09 -7.97 -28.40
N SER A 17 -2.36 -6.87 -28.62
CA SER A 17 -2.19 -5.82 -27.61
C SER A 17 -3.51 -5.11 -27.31
N MET A 18 -4.31 -4.80 -28.33
CA MET A 18 -5.65 -4.20 -28.18
C MET A 18 -6.62 -5.13 -27.46
N ALA A 19 -6.64 -6.42 -27.79
CA ALA A 19 -7.47 -7.42 -27.12
C ALA A 19 -7.06 -7.60 -25.64
N ALA A 20 -5.76 -7.59 -25.35
CA ALA A 20 -5.25 -7.64 -23.97
C ALA A 20 -5.64 -6.39 -23.17
N LEU A 21 -5.64 -5.20 -23.78
CA LEU A 21 -6.10 -3.96 -23.16
C LEU A 21 -7.61 -3.99 -22.88
N LEU A 22 -8.42 -4.52 -23.80
CA LEU A 22 -9.88 -4.63 -23.63
C LEU A 22 -10.26 -5.70 -22.58
N ALA A 23 -9.45 -6.75 -22.43
CA ALA A 23 -9.62 -7.76 -21.38
C ALA A 23 -9.12 -7.30 -20.00
N ALA A 24 -8.21 -6.31 -19.95
CA ALA A 24 -7.70 -5.75 -18.71
C ALA A 24 -8.74 -4.78 -18.10
N GLY A 25 -9.72 -5.33 -17.37
CA GLY A 25 -10.61 -4.51 -16.55
C GLY A 25 -9.83 -3.59 -15.61
N ALA A 26 -10.29 -2.35 -15.43
CA ALA A 26 -9.65 -1.36 -14.58
C ALA A 26 -9.67 -1.79 -13.11
N ALA A 27 -8.66 -2.55 -12.68
CA ALA A 27 -8.42 -2.86 -11.28
C ALA A 27 -7.38 -1.86 -10.74
N GLN A 28 -7.86 -0.71 -10.25
CA GLN A 28 -7.00 0.25 -9.54
C GLN A 28 -6.74 -0.25 -8.11
N ALA A 29 -5.72 -1.09 -7.95
CA ALA A 29 -5.26 -1.61 -6.66
C ALA A 29 -3.93 -0.98 -6.21
N GLY A 30 -3.73 0.31 -6.53
CA GLY A 30 -2.48 1.03 -6.27
C GLY A 30 -2.25 1.38 -4.80
N SER A 31 -3.31 1.68 -4.04
CA SER A 31 -3.26 2.10 -2.63
C SER A 31 -1.99 2.93 -2.29
N PHE A 32 -1.14 2.44 -1.39
CA PHE A 32 0.13 3.05 -0.99
C PHE A 32 1.36 2.40 -1.67
N ALA A 33 1.18 1.62 -2.73
CA ALA A 33 2.29 1.03 -3.48
C ALA A 33 2.94 2.08 -4.40
N ILE A 34 4.25 2.25 -4.26
CA ILE A 34 5.02 3.20 -5.06
C ILE A 34 5.63 2.46 -6.23
N ARG A 35 4.99 2.60 -7.40
CA ARG A 35 5.57 2.13 -8.65
C ARG A 35 6.54 3.15 -9.22
N SER A 36 6.12 4.41 -9.30
CA SER A 36 6.80 5.51 -9.99
C SER A 36 8.23 5.79 -9.55
N GLY A 37 8.56 5.51 -8.28
CA GLY A 37 9.89 5.76 -7.73
C GLY A 37 10.93 4.65 -7.93
N GLN A 38 10.59 3.56 -8.64
CA GLN A 38 11.49 2.42 -8.78
C GLN A 38 12.47 2.59 -9.97
N SER A 39 12.06 3.20 -11.09
CA SER A 39 12.94 3.43 -12.25
C SER A 39 12.47 4.62 -13.08
N ALA A 40 13.38 5.49 -13.52
CA ALA A 40 13.08 6.59 -14.43
C ALA A 40 12.66 6.08 -15.81
N GLU A 41 13.34 5.04 -16.32
CA GLU A 41 12.99 4.35 -17.57
C GLU A 41 11.61 3.70 -17.44
N GLY A 42 11.37 3.04 -16.29
CA GLY A 42 10.08 2.47 -15.96
C GLY A 42 8.98 3.51 -15.92
N LEU A 43 9.22 4.68 -15.33
CA LEU A 43 8.25 5.76 -15.30
C LEU A 43 7.88 6.25 -16.71
N GLY A 44 8.87 6.43 -17.59
CA GLY A 44 8.64 6.83 -18.99
C GLY A 44 7.85 5.79 -19.79
N MET A 45 8.03 4.51 -19.47
CA MET A 45 7.32 3.40 -20.12
C MET A 45 6.03 2.98 -19.40
N ALA A 46 5.58 3.74 -18.40
CA ALA A 46 4.48 3.37 -17.50
C ALA A 46 4.62 1.95 -16.90
N TYR A 47 5.86 1.48 -16.70
CA TYR A 47 6.24 0.16 -16.24
C TYR A 47 5.78 -1.00 -17.14
N ALA A 48 5.47 -0.72 -18.41
CA ALA A 48 5.20 -1.74 -19.41
C ALA A 48 6.45 -2.64 -19.59
N GLY A 49 6.25 -3.96 -19.58
CA GLY A 49 7.35 -4.92 -19.73
C GLY A 49 8.31 -5.01 -18.55
N ALA A 50 7.98 -4.44 -17.37
CA ALA A 50 8.87 -4.40 -16.22
C ALA A 50 9.36 -5.79 -15.76
N ALA A 51 8.50 -6.81 -15.82
CA ALA A 51 8.87 -8.18 -15.46
C ALA A 51 9.78 -8.86 -16.48
N ALA A 52 9.84 -8.36 -17.72
CA ALA A 52 10.58 -8.94 -18.84
C ALA A 52 11.93 -8.23 -19.09
N GLY A 53 12.34 -7.28 -18.26
CA GLY A 53 13.57 -6.52 -18.46
C GLY A 53 13.42 -5.22 -19.26
N GLY A 54 12.20 -4.87 -19.70
CA GLY A 54 11.97 -3.74 -20.61
C GLY A 54 12.25 -2.35 -20.04
N ILE A 55 12.50 -2.24 -18.74
CA ILE A 55 12.73 -0.96 -18.02
C ILE A 55 14.15 -0.84 -17.47
N GLY A 56 15.10 -1.51 -18.11
CA GLY A 56 16.51 -1.53 -17.70
C GLY A 56 16.73 -2.26 -16.37
N MET A 57 17.77 -1.86 -15.62
CA MET A 57 18.11 -2.49 -14.33
C MET A 57 16.99 -2.33 -13.28
N GLY A 58 16.12 -1.34 -13.44
CA GLY A 58 14.88 -1.20 -12.68
C GLY A 58 13.97 -2.43 -12.71
N ALA A 59 14.08 -3.27 -13.75
CA ALA A 59 13.34 -4.52 -13.86
C ALA A 59 13.67 -5.50 -12.74
N MET A 60 14.87 -5.41 -12.15
CA MET A 60 15.28 -6.25 -11.02
C MET A 60 14.40 -6.07 -9.79
N ALA A 61 13.75 -4.90 -9.58
CA ALA A 61 12.74 -4.70 -8.53
C ALA A 61 11.45 -5.51 -8.77
N TRP A 62 11.16 -5.86 -10.02
CA TRP A 62 9.95 -6.56 -10.42
C TRP A 62 10.19 -8.06 -10.61
N ASN A 63 11.26 -8.41 -11.31
CA ASN A 63 11.66 -9.79 -11.56
C ASN A 63 13.17 -9.96 -11.30
N PRO A 64 13.58 -10.70 -10.26
CA PRO A 64 15.00 -10.89 -9.96
C PRO A 64 15.76 -11.62 -11.08
N ALA A 65 15.09 -12.40 -11.95
CA ALA A 65 15.74 -13.08 -13.06
C ALA A 65 16.30 -12.13 -14.13
N THR A 66 15.84 -10.88 -14.20
CA THR A 66 16.36 -9.91 -15.19
C THR A 66 17.79 -9.48 -14.89
N ILE A 67 18.34 -9.81 -13.71
CA ILE A 67 19.74 -9.55 -13.39
C ILE A 67 20.70 -10.21 -14.40
N THR A 68 20.31 -11.34 -15.00
CA THR A 68 21.12 -12.06 -16.00
C THR A 68 21.23 -11.33 -17.34
N MET A 69 20.44 -10.27 -17.54
CA MET A 69 20.48 -9.43 -18.74
C MET A 69 21.61 -8.39 -18.70
N PHE A 70 22.32 -8.26 -17.57
CA PHE A 70 23.35 -7.26 -17.36
C PHE A 70 24.72 -7.94 -17.21
N PRO A 71 25.40 -8.28 -18.32
CA PRO A 71 26.73 -8.89 -18.27
C PRO A 71 27.77 -7.93 -17.69
N GLY A 72 28.77 -8.48 -16.99
CA GLY A 72 29.81 -7.71 -16.32
C GLY A 72 29.35 -7.06 -15.01
N ARG A 73 29.78 -5.82 -14.77
CA ARG A 73 29.50 -5.04 -13.55
C ARG A 73 28.71 -3.79 -13.90
N ASN A 74 27.45 -3.76 -13.49
CA ASN A 74 26.52 -2.68 -13.79
C ASN A 74 25.94 -2.10 -12.51
N SER A 75 25.69 -0.79 -12.50
CA SER A 75 25.01 -0.10 -11.40
C SER A 75 24.14 1.03 -11.95
N GLN A 76 22.93 1.15 -11.42
CA GLN A 76 21.97 2.22 -11.73
C GLN A 76 21.50 2.89 -10.45
N TRP A 77 21.29 4.19 -10.54
CA TRP A 77 20.72 5.01 -9.48
C TRP A 77 19.59 5.84 -10.07
N ASN A 78 18.43 5.80 -9.43
CA ASN A 78 17.24 6.50 -9.84
C ASN A 78 16.78 7.39 -8.68
N PHE A 79 16.43 8.63 -9.00
CA PHE A 79 15.88 9.59 -8.05
C PHE A 79 14.59 10.15 -8.66
N THR A 80 13.46 9.84 -8.04
CA THR A 80 12.16 10.31 -8.52
C THR A 80 11.56 11.29 -7.52
N TYR A 81 11.14 12.45 -8.01
CA TYR A 81 10.33 13.38 -7.22
C TYR A 81 8.84 13.10 -7.48
N LEU A 82 8.10 12.77 -6.42
CA LEU A 82 6.67 12.55 -6.47
C LEU A 82 5.96 13.71 -5.78
N ASN A 83 5.18 14.46 -6.54
CA ASN A 83 4.28 15.48 -6.03
C ASN A 83 2.84 15.01 -6.27
N ALA A 84 2.17 14.60 -5.20
CA ALA A 84 0.77 14.22 -5.25
C ALA A 84 -0.10 15.42 -4.84
N ASN A 85 -1.26 15.57 -5.47
CA ASN A 85 -2.25 16.56 -5.08
C ASN A 85 -3.60 15.86 -4.97
N ALA A 86 -4.31 16.10 -3.87
CA ALA A 86 -5.65 15.60 -3.63
C ALA A 86 -6.36 16.56 -2.67
N SER A 87 -7.63 16.84 -2.89
CA SER A 87 -8.45 17.60 -1.96
C SER A 87 -9.67 16.81 -1.55
N TYR A 88 -10.23 17.17 -0.39
CA TYR A 88 -11.52 16.69 0.08
C TYR A 88 -12.41 17.89 0.38
N ASP A 89 -13.50 17.99 -0.39
CA ASP A 89 -14.51 19.03 -0.27
C ASP A 89 -15.84 18.40 0.17
N PRO A 90 -16.28 18.65 1.41
CA PRO A 90 -17.48 18.01 1.95
C PRO A 90 -18.75 18.58 1.31
N THR A 91 -19.61 17.71 0.78
CA THR A 91 -20.94 18.08 0.25
C THR A 91 -22.00 18.18 1.35
N SER A 92 -21.70 17.66 2.54
CA SER A 92 -22.59 17.67 3.71
C SER A 92 -21.79 18.04 4.95
N PRO A 93 -22.38 18.80 5.89
CA PRO A 93 -21.72 19.12 7.14
C PRO A 93 -21.45 17.85 7.94
N THR A 94 -20.22 17.70 8.42
CA THR A 94 -19.91 16.63 9.37
C THR A 94 -20.46 17.03 10.73
N ARG A 95 -21.49 16.30 11.17
CA ARG A 95 -22.12 16.45 12.48
C ARG A 95 -21.56 15.36 13.40
N LEU A 96 -20.66 15.73 14.29
CA LEU A 96 -20.00 14.80 15.23
C LEU A 96 -20.74 14.79 16.56
N GLY A 97 -21.74 13.90 16.69
CA GLY A 97 -22.70 13.82 17.80
C GLY A 97 -22.14 14.19 19.18
N SER A 98 -22.78 15.16 19.83
CA SER A 98 -22.59 15.48 21.26
C SER A 98 -23.82 14.97 22.03
N PRO A 99 -23.65 14.36 23.20
CA PRO A 99 -24.77 14.05 24.11
C PRO A 99 -25.51 15.31 24.63
N VAL A 100 -24.99 16.52 24.39
CA VAL A 100 -25.37 17.75 25.12
C VAL A 100 -25.93 18.87 24.22
N GLY A 101 -26.46 18.55 23.02
CA GLY A 101 -27.16 19.52 22.17
C GLY A 101 -26.40 19.98 20.92
N PRO A 102 -26.97 20.90 20.11
CA PRO A 102 -26.61 21.09 18.71
C PRO A 102 -25.17 21.56 18.53
N LEU A 103 -24.47 20.86 17.63
CA LEU A 103 -23.06 21.06 17.31
C LEU A 103 -22.88 22.18 16.29
N ASN A 104 -21.76 22.88 16.38
CA ASN A 104 -21.22 23.66 15.27
C ASN A 104 -20.86 22.69 14.12
N PRO A 105 -21.58 22.71 12.98
CA PRO A 105 -21.25 21.85 11.85
C PRO A 105 -19.89 22.24 11.27
N ILE A 106 -19.05 21.25 10.96
CA ILE A 106 -17.80 21.47 10.23
C ILE A 106 -18.04 21.10 8.77
N GLN A 107 -17.91 22.09 7.88
CA GLN A 107 -18.07 21.92 6.43
C GLN A 107 -16.85 22.44 5.64
N ASN A 108 -15.75 22.74 6.33
CA ASN A 108 -14.55 23.18 5.63
C ASN A 108 -13.90 22.01 4.89
N GLY A 109 -13.43 22.28 3.67
CA GLY A 109 -12.57 21.38 2.92
C GLY A 109 -11.20 21.22 3.58
N SER A 110 -10.50 20.17 3.17
CA SER A 110 -9.16 19.84 3.68
C SER A 110 -8.05 20.75 3.15
N GLY A 111 -8.29 21.47 2.06
CA GLY A 111 -7.21 21.97 1.20
C GLY A 111 -6.47 20.82 0.51
N ASN A 112 -5.23 21.03 0.07
CA ASN A 112 -4.43 19.96 -0.48
C ASN A 112 -4.03 19.00 0.66
N ILE A 113 -4.19 17.71 0.41
CA ILE A 113 -3.86 16.61 1.31
C ILE A 113 -2.56 15.92 0.84
N GLY A 114 -2.18 16.05 -0.43
CA GLY A 114 -1.05 15.34 -1.03
C GLY A 114 0.32 15.66 -0.41
N GLY A 115 0.40 16.70 0.42
CA GLY A 115 1.59 17.08 1.18
C GLY A 115 2.70 17.70 0.32
N ASP A 116 3.88 17.92 0.92
CA ASP A 116 4.96 18.71 0.32
C ASP A 116 5.84 17.93 -0.69
N GLY A 117 5.27 16.95 -1.40
CA GLY A 117 6.02 16.02 -2.25
C GLY A 117 7.03 15.13 -1.49
N ALA A 118 7.69 14.23 -2.20
CA ALA A 118 8.71 13.34 -1.66
C ALA A 118 9.71 12.89 -2.75
N PHE A 119 10.98 12.76 -2.36
CA PHE A 119 11.99 12.09 -3.17
C PHE A 119 12.02 10.59 -2.84
N ILE A 120 12.05 9.78 -3.88
CA ILE A 120 12.14 8.32 -3.79
C ILE A 120 13.43 7.89 -4.49
N PRO A 121 14.47 7.50 -3.74
CA PRO A 121 15.66 6.90 -4.30
C PRO A 121 15.42 5.41 -4.58
N ALA A 122 16.02 4.91 -5.67
CA ALA A 122 16.15 3.49 -5.95
C ALA A 122 17.52 3.21 -6.56
N SER A 123 18.12 2.07 -6.22
CA SER A 123 19.40 1.65 -6.80
C SER A 123 19.38 0.18 -7.17
N TYR A 124 20.14 -0.14 -8.20
CA TYR A 124 20.27 -1.49 -8.74
C TYR A 124 21.73 -1.75 -9.03
N SER A 125 22.28 -2.85 -8.56
CA SER A 125 23.63 -3.29 -8.89
C SER A 125 23.63 -4.76 -9.28
N ALA A 126 24.39 -5.08 -10.32
CA ALA A 126 24.54 -6.44 -10.83
C ALA A 126 26.01 -6.73 -11.12
N TRP A 127 26.48 -7.86 -10.62
CA TRP A 127 27.83 -8.39 -10.82
C TRP A 127 27.74 -9.82 -11.35
N GLN A 128 28.21 -10.00 -12.58
CA GLN A 128 28.39 -11.31 -13.18
C GLN A 128 29.63 -11.97 -12.56
N LEU A 129 29.43 -13.11 -11.89
CA LEU A 129 30.53 -13.89 -11.31
C LEU A 129 31.02 -14.98 -12.27
N THR A 130 30.12 -15.53 -13.08
CA THR A 130 30.42 -16.54 -14.11
C THR A 130 29.53 -16.31 -15.34
N ASP A 131 29.72 -17.08 -16.40
CA ASP A 131 28.86 -17.03 -17.60
C ASP A 131 27.39 -17.37 -17.32
N ARG A 132 27.09 -17.95 -16.14
CA ARG A 132 25.75 -18.38 -15.76
C ARG A 132 25.26 -17.84 -14.42
N PHE A 133 26.08 -17.13 -13.65
CA PHE A 133 25.73 -16.72 -12.30
C PHE A 133 25.98 -15.24 -12.03
N TRP A 134 24.96 -14.58 -11.47
CA TRP A 134 24.97 -13.17 -11.12
C TRP A 134 24.58 -12.99 -9.66
N ILE A 135 25.22 -12.02 -9.01
CA ILE A 135 24.81 -11.49 -7.72
C ILE A 135 24.55 -10.00 -7.84
N GLY A 136 23.72 -9.46 -6.97
CA GLY A 136 23.35 -8.06 -7.04
C GLY A 136 22.58 -7.60 -5.83
N MET A 137 22.21 -6.32 -5.87
CA MET A 137 21.44 -5.69 -4.82
C MET A 137 20.43 -4.73 -5.45
N THR A 138 19.21 -4.75 -4.95
CA THR A 138 18.18 -3.77 -5.31
C THR A 138 17.80 -3.01 -4.05
N THR A 139 17.79 -1.68 -4.10
CA THR A 139 17.29 -0.84 -3.01
C THR A 139 16.18 0.07 -3.52
N GLY A 140 15.21 0.39 -2.68
CA GLY A 140 14.16 1.35 -3.02
C GLY A 140 13.04 1.39 -1.99
N ALA A 141 11.98 2.15 -2.29
CA ALA A 141 10.80 2.27 -1.44
C ALA A 141 9.56 1.68 -2.16
N PRO A 142 9.22 0.39 -1.93
CA PRO A 142 8.08 -0.24 -2.62
C PRO A 142 6.72 0.31 -2.16
N PHE A 143 6.66 0.91 -0.96
CA PHE A 143 5.44 1.44 -0.38
C PHE A 143 5.70 2.80 0.27
N GLY A 144 4.71 3.68 0.21
CA GLY A 144 4.77 4.93 0.92
C GLY A 144 3.50 5.74 0.72
N LEU A 145 3.18 6.52 1.74
CA LEU A 145 2.04 7.41 1.75
C LEU A 145 2.43 8.65 2.55
N ARG A 146 2.22 9.83 1.96
CA ARG A 146 2.29 11.08 2.69
C ARG A 146 1.01 11.84 2.44
N SER A 147 0.30 12.13 3.52
CA SER A 147 -0.93 12.88 3.52
C SER A 147 -0.89 13.84 4.70
N LYS A 148 -1.17 15.11 4.43
CA LYS A 148 -1.27 16.16 5.45
C LYS A 148 -2.23 17.19 4.91
N ALA A 149 -3.41 17.29 5.53
CA ALA A 149 -4.37 18.34 5.18
C ALA A 149 -3.79 19.71 5.52
N ASP A 150 -3.82 20.65 4.56
CA ASP A 150 -3.47 22.05 4.80
C ASP A 150 -4.34 22.64 5.91
N ASN A 151 -5.63 22.37 5.85
CA ASN A 151 -6.57 22.75 6.89
C ASN A 151 -6.72 21.62 7.92
N GLN A 152 -6.21 21.84 9.13
CA GLN A 152 -6.34 20.89 10.23
C GLN A 152 -7.77 20.81 10.80
N VAL A 153 -8.60 21.83 10.54
CA VAL A 153 -10.00 21.94 10.97
C VAL A 153 -10.90 21.76 9.75
N TYR A 154 -11.09 20.52 9.35
CA TYR A 154 -11.90 20.15 8.19
C TYR A 154 -12.86 19.01 8.56
N ALA A 155 -13.87 18.80 7.72
CA ALA A 155 -14.95 17.82 7.97
C ALA A 155 -14.43 16.40 8.31
N GLY A 156 -13.35 15.96 7.67
CA GLY A 156 -12.76 14.63 7.88
C GLY A 156 -11.73 14.51 9.00
N GLN A 157 -11.51 15.54 9.83
CA GLN A 157 -10.38 15.60 10.78
C GLN A 157 -10.33 14.44 11.80
N VAL A 158 -11.48 13.84 12.13
CA VAL A 158 -11.55 12.66 13.02
C VAL A 158 -11.07 11.38 12.33
N TYR A 159 -11.14 11.33 10.99
CA TYR A 159 -10.68 10.20 10.20
C TYR A 159 -9.19 10.27 9.88
N GLY A 160 -8.62 11.48 9.70
CA GLY A 160 -7.16 11.62 9.68
C GLY A 160 -6.61 12.96 9.20
N ARG A 161 -5.95 13.70 10.09
CA ARG A 161 -5.29 14.99 9.78
C ARG A 161 -3.97 14.82 9.03
N SER A 162 -3.24 13.75 9.32
CA SER A 162 -2.00 13.43 8.62
C SER A 162 -1.67 11.95 8.72
N ALA A 163 -1.25 11.35 7.61
CA ALA A 163 -0.70 10.02 7.54
C ALA A 163 0.69 10.08 6.88
N ASN A 164 1.68 9.46 7.50
CA ASN A 164 3.00 9.28 6.92
C ASN A 164 3.38 7.81 7.07
N LEU A 165 3.61 7.12 5.96
CA LEU A 165 4.11 5.76 5.88
C LEU A 165 5.30 5.78 4.94
N ARG A 166 6.44 5.30 5.41
CA ARG A 166 7.68 5.24 4.64
C ARG A 166 8.25 3.84 4.72
N THR A 167 8.67 3.29 3.59
CA THR A 167 9.43 2.05 3.59
C THR A 167 10.79 2.22 2.93
N ILE A 168 11.75 1.45 3.44
CA ILE A 168 13.04 1.26 2.80
C ILE A 168 13.20 -0.24 2.66
N ASN A 169 13.41 -0.70 1.44
CA ASN A 169 13.62 -2.10 1.13
C ASN A 169 15.00 -2.28 0.51
N VAL A 170 15.77 -3.20 1.09
CA VAL A 170 17.05 -3.66 0.55
C VAL A 170 16.87 -5.11 0.16
N SER A 171 17.34 -5.50 -1.02
CA SER A 171 17.23 -6.88 -1.47
C SER A 171 18.47 -7.39 -2.16
N PRO A 172 19.30 -8.19 -1.45
CA PRO A 172 20.28 -9.05 -2.10
C PRO A 172 19.56 -9.94 -3.11
N THR A 173 20.10 -10.00 -4.32
CA THR A 173 19.51 -10.68 -5.47
C THR A 173 20.54 -11.60 -6.10
N ILE A 174 20.11 -12.80 -6.46
CA ILE A 174 20.90 -13.76 -7.22
C ILE A 174 20.15 -14.14 -8.50
N GLY A 175 20.90 -14.38 -9.56
CA GLY A 175 20.37 -14.83 -10.84
C GLY A 175 21.20 -15.96 -11.41
N TYR A 176 20.50 -16.90 -12.04
CA TYR A 176 21.10 -18.05 -12.69
C TYR A 176 20.54 -18.20 -14.11
N LYS A 177 21.43 -18.20 -15.10
CA LYS A 177 21.10 -18.47 -16.49
C LYS A 177 21.12 -19.98 -16.70
N VAL A 178 19.94 -20.59 -16.74
CA VAL A 178 19.77 -22.04 -16.90
C VAL A 178 20.23 -22.47 -18.29
N ASN A 179 19.80 -21.72 -19.30
CA ASN A 179 20.19 -21.89 -20.70
C ASN A 179 19.99 -20.55 -21.44
N ASP A 180 20.14 -20.52 -22.77
CA ASP A 180 20.05 -19.28 -23.55
C ASP A 180 18.65 -18.67 -23.62
N TRP A 181 17.60 -19.45 -23.34
CA TRP A 181 16.21 -19.01 -23.42
C TRP A 181 15.52 -18.96 -22.05
N LEU A 182 16.14 -19.42 -20.97
CA LEU A 182 15.57 -19.47 -19.62
C LEU A 182 16.58 -18.97 -18.59
N SER A 183 16.20 -17.92 -17.87
CA SER A 183 16.89 -17.46 -16.66
C SER A 183 15.94 -17.48 -15.47
N VAL A 184 16.49 -17.73 -14.30
CA VAL A 184 15.77 -17.70 -13.02
C VAL A 184 16.50 -16.78 -12.05
N GLY A 185 15.77 -16.23 -11.09
CA GLY A 185 16.35 -15.40 -10.06
C GLY A 185 15.56 -15.44 -8.77
N ALA A 186 16.25 -15.09 -7.69
CA ALA A 186 15.67 -14.96 -6.37
C ALA A 186 16.25 -13.73 -5.67
N ALA A 187 15.43 -13.07 -4.85
CA ALA A 187 15.87 -11.97 -4.02
C ALA A 187 15.29 -12.10 -2.62
N PHE A 188 16.12 -11.89 -1.62
CA PHE A 188 15.69 -11.78 -0.23
C PHE A 188 15.36 -10.32 0.06
N GLN A 189 14.23 -10.01 0.68
CA GLN A 189 13.79 -8.65 0.96
C GLN A 189 13.92 -8.37 2.46
N VAL A 190 14.62 -7.30 2.82
CA VAL A 190 14.64 -6.71 4.16
C VAL A 190 13.95 -5.36 4.06
N GLN A 191 12.79 -5.23 4.69
CA GLN A 191 11.97 -4.02 4.60
C GLN A 191 11.79 -3.39 5.97
N TYR A 192 12.32 -2.17 6.12
CA TYR A 192 12.00 -1.29 7.22
C TYR A 192 10.76 -0.46 6.87
N LEU A 193 9.81 -0.38 7.80
CA LEU A 193 8.61 0.43 7.68
C LEU A 193 8.50 1.35 8.88
N SER A 194 8.23 2.63 8.63
CA SER A 194 7.95 3.61 9.67
C SER A 194 6.63 4.30 9.36
N THR A 195 5.77 4.41 10.37
CA THR A 195 4.47 5.06 10.25
C THR A 195 4.23 6.09 11.35
N SER A 196 3.56 7.18 10.99
CA SER A 196 3.03 8.19 11.90
C SER A 196 1.66 8.61 11.40
N LEU A 197 0.62 8.34 12.18
CA LEU A 197 -0.76 8.74 11.91
C LEU A 197 -1.20 9.77 12.97
N LYS A 198 -1.84 10.84 12.53
CA LYS A 198 -2.39 11.89 13.38
C LYS A 198 -3.86 12.10 13.07
N ASN A 199 -4.71 11.89 14.06
CA ASN A 199 -6.16 12.09 13.96
C ASN A 199 -6.62 13.06 15.03
N ALA A 200 -7.72 13.77 14.78
CA ALA A 200 -8.38 14.49 15.86
C ALA A 200 -8.99 13.47 16.84
N THR A 201 -8.73 13.63 18.14
CA THR A 201 -9.33 12.84 19.22
C THR A 201 -10.86 12.90 19.24
N GLY A 202 -11.43 13.86 18.52
CA GLY A 202 -12.86 14.08 18.45
C GLY A 202 -13.45 14.55 19.77
N ALA A 203 -12.71 15.04 20.76
CA ALA A 203 -13.33 15.61 21.97
C ALA A 203 -12.49 16.77 22.51
N THR A 204 -13.10 17.94 22.67
CA THR A 204 -12.50 19.14 23.29
C THR A 204 -12.79 19.23 24.79
N LEU A 205 -13.85 18.56 25.26
CA LEU A 205 -14.29 18.44 26.67
C LEU A 205 -15.01 17.09 26.88
N PRO A 206 -15.25 16.61 28.12
CA PRO A 206 -16.12 15.45 28.34
C PRO A 206 -17.49 15.70 27.69
N GLY A 207 -17.81 14.95 26.63
CA GLY A 207 -19.07 15.06 25.91
C GLY A 207 -19.16 16.12 24.81
N ALA A 208 -18.11 16.89 24.50
CA ALA A 208 -18.16 17.87 23.39
C ALA A 208 -17.04 17.67 22.38
N ILE A 209 -17.40 17.47 21.11
CA ILE A 209 -16.51 17.36 19.95
C ILE A 209 -16.44 18.71 19.24
N GLY A 210 -15.29 19.38 19.26
CA GLY A 210 -15.14 20.74 18.71
C GLY A 210 -14.06 20.89 17.64
N PRO A 211 -14.06 22.01 16.88
CA PRO A 211 -13.02 22.35 15.90
C PRO A 211 -11.59 22.31 16.47
N ALA A 212 -11.46 22.60 17.77
CA ALA A 212 -10.20 22.62 18.50
C ALA A 212 -9.77 21.25 19.08
N ALA A 213 -10.32 20.13 18.60
CA ALA A 213 -10.01 18.81 19.16
C ALA A 213 -8.50 18.51 19.08
N PRO A 214 -7.86 18.07 20.19
CA PRO A 214 -6.43 17.80 20.20
C PRO A 214 -6.08 16.57 19.36
N ASN A 215 -4.81 16.48 18.96
CA ASN A 215 -4.32 15.38 18.13
C ASN A 215 -4.07 14.12 18.97
N GLN A 216 -4.57 12.99 18.48
CA GLN A 216 -4.08 11.66 18.83
C GLN A 216 -2.98 11.29 17.84
N VAL A 217 -1.82 10.88 18.34
CA VAL A 217 -0.66 10.53 17.51
C VAL A 217 -0.31 9.07 17.73
N LEU A 218 -0.37 8.28 16.65
CA LEU A 218 0.13 6.92 16.59
C LEU A 218 1.46 6.94 15.83
N LYS A 219 2.53 6.43 16.44
CA LYS A 219 3.80 6.19 15.76
C LYS A 219 4.20 4.75 15.96
N GLY A 220 4.81 4.16 14.95
CA GLY A 220 5.46 2.87 15.09
C GLY A 220 6.36 2.57 13.92
N ASP A 221 7.21 1.59 14.12
CA ASP A 221 8.15 1.08 13.13
C ASP A 221 8.34 -0.42 13.28
N THR A 222 8.90 -1.04 12.25
CA THR A 222 9.20 -2.47 12.22
C THR A 222 10.20 -2.78 11.10
N ILE A 223 10.91 -3.88 11.25
CA ILE A 223 11.74 -4.50 10.21
C ILE A 223 11.19 -5.89 9.99
N ASP A 224 10.79 -6.20 8.76
CA ASP A 224 10.31 -7.51 8.40
C ASP A 224 10.91 -8.00 7.08
N PHE A 225 10.77 -9.29 6.85
CA PHE A 225 11.44 -10.00 5.78
C PHE A 225 10.46 -10.58 4.77
N GLY A 226 10.92 -10.73 3.54
CA GLY A 226 10.20 -11.40 2.47
C GLY A 226 11.13 -11.93 1.41
N PHE A 227 10.56 -12.42 0.32
CA PHE A 227 11.34 -12.91 -0.81
C PHE A 227 10.62 -12.65 -2.14
N ARG A 228 11.42 -12.62 -3.21
CA ARG A 228 10.97 -12.60 -4.59
C ARG A 228 11.64 -13.72 -5.34
N VAL A 229 10.89 -14.33 -6.23
CA VAL A 229 11.41 -15.28 -7.21
C VAL A 229 10.86 -14.91 -8.57
N GLY A 230 11.61 -15.23 -9.62
CA GLY A 230 11.13 -15.00 -10.96
C GLY A 230 11.92 -15.78 -11.99
N ALA A 231 11.36 -15.79 -13.20
CA ALA A 231 11.95 -16.39 -14.37
C ALA A 231 11.72 -15.47 -15.57
N THR A 232 12.64 -15.54 -16.52
CA THR A 232 12.50 -14.93 -17.84
C THR A 232 12.68 -15.99 -18.91
N LEU A 233 11.80 -15.94 -19.89
CA LEU A 233 11.80 -16.79 -21.07
C LEU A 233 12.10 -15.91 -22.28
N THR A 234 13.09 -16.28 -23.08
CA THR A 234 13.44 -15.60 -24.32
C THR A 234 13.35 -16.58 -25.48
N PRO A 235 12.14 -16.90 -25.99
CA PRO A 235 11.96 -17.92 -27.03
C PRO A 235 12.61 -17.55 -28.37
N ARG A 236 12.73 -16.25 -28.64
CA ARG A 236 13.36 -15.67 -29.83
C ARG A 236 14.01 -14.36 -29.46
N GLU A 237 15.02 -13.97 -30.22
CA GLU A 237 15.64 -12.66 -30.08
C GLU A 237 14.60 -11.54 -30.21
N GLY A 238 14.63 -10.58 -29.28
CA GLY A 238 13.65 -9.49 -29.19
C GLY A 238 12.32 -9.83 -28.52
N THR A 239 12.06 -11.09 -28.13
CA THR A 239 10.86 -11.46 -27.37
C THR A 239 11.23 -12.05 -26.02
N THR A 240 10.96 -11.30 -24.96
CA THR A 240 11.17 -11.73 -23.58
C THR A 240 9.85 -11.75 -22.83
N ILE A 241 9.58 -12.86 -22.17
CA ILE A 241 8.41 -13.06 -21.31
C ILE A 241 8.92 -13.21 -19.89
N GLY A 242 8.42 -12.38 -18.97
CA GLY A 242 8.81 -12.42 -17.57
C GLY A 242 7.67 -12.87 -16.68
N ILE A 243 7.95 -13.80 -15.77
CA ILE A 243 7.06 -14.16 -14.67
C ILE A 243 7.79 -13.94 -13.35
N ALA A 244 7.13 -13.28 -12.42
CA ALA A 244 7.70 -13.02 -11.10
C ALA A 244 6.65 -13.13 -10.02
N TYR A 245 7.09 -13.58 -8.85
CA TYR A 245 6.31 -13.67 -7.64
C TYR A 245 7.02 -12.90 -6.52
N ARG A 246 6.23 -12.13 -5.78
CA ARG A 246 6.66 -11.43 -4.57
C ARG A 246 5.85 -11.97 -3.40
N SER A 247 6.53 -12.43 -2.36
CA SER A 247 5.87 -12.87 -1.12
C SER A 247 5.13 -11.70 -0.46
N SER A 248 4.11 -12.00 0.33
CA SER A 248 3.62 -11.04 1.32
C SER A 248 4.70 -10.82 2.39
N ILE A 249 4.69 -9.62 2.99
CA ILE A 249 5.50 -9.30 4.16
C ILE A 249 4.52 -8.93 5.26
N HIS A 250 4.52 -9.69 6.35
CA HIS A 250 3.70 -9.39 7.52
C HIS A 250 4.46 -8.38 8.37
N GLN A 251 3.81 -7.28 8.71
CA GLN A 251 4.44 -6.15 9.38
C GLN A 251 3.78 -5.97 10.75
N THR A 252 4.54 -6.19 11.82
CA THR A 252 4.05 -6.04 13.19
C THR A 252 4.66 -4.79 13.80
N LEU A 253 3.88 -3.70 13.79
CA LEU A 253 4.33 -2.40 14.26
C LEU A 253 4.49 -2.37 15.77
N GLU A 254 5.68 -1.98 16.23
CA GLU A 254 5.94 -1.60 17.61
C GLU A 254 5.96 -0.07 17.73
N GLY A 255 5.36 0.48 18.77
CA GLY A 255 5.28 1.93 18.88
C GLY A 255 4.36 2.45 19.98
N THR A 256 4.09 3.74 19.94
CA THR A 256 3.41 4.49 21.00
C THR A 256 2.17 5.20 20.48
N ILE A 257 1.13 5.22 21.32
CA ILE A 257 -0.05 6.06 21.15
C ILE A 257 0.01 7.19 22.17
N SER A 258 0.07 8.42 21.68
CA SER A 258 -0.03 9.63 22.51
C SER A 258 -1.43 10.23 22.36
N ASP A 259 -2.22 10.17 23.44
CA ASP A 259 -3.50 10.86 23.56
C ASP A 259 -3.41 11.88 24.72
N PRO A 260 -3.44 13.19 24.44
CA PRO A 260 -3.36 14.21 25.47
C PRO A 260 -4.53 14.19 26.46
N ARG A 261 -5.66 13.52 26.13
CA ARG A 261 -6.77 13.31 27.09
C ARG A 261 -6.46 12.29 28.17
N ARG A 262 -5.44 11.44 27.99
CA ARG A 262 -4.97 10.47 29.01
C ARG A 262 -3.96 11.07 29.99
N ARG A 263 -3.67 12.37 29.91
CA ARG A 263 -2.85 13.12 30.89
C ARG A 263 -3.71 13.90 31.89
N GLN A 264 -4.84 13.36 32.32
CA GLN A 264 -5.58 13.90 33.45
C GLN A 264 -5.13 13.14 34.69
N PRO A 265 -4.66 13.79 35.78
CA PRO A 265 -4.19 13.09 36.97
C PRO A 265 -5.36 12.32 37.57
N ASP A 266 -5.14 11.03 37.80
CA ASP A 266 -6.03 10.17 38.55
C ASP A 266 -6.16 10.78 39.97
N GLN A 267 -7.27 11.46 40.25
CA GLN A 267 -7.61 11.80 41.63
C GLN A 267 -8.09 10.51 42.31
N GLY A 268 -7.15 9.83 42.97
CA GLY A 268 -7.42 9.10 44.20
C GLY A 268 -8.06 7.71 44.09
N GLN A 269 -7.49 6.81 43.28
CA GLN A 269 -7.67 5.38 43.52
C GLN A 269 -6.31 4.67 43.66
N PRO A 270 -6.10 3.85 44.71
CA PRO A 270 -4.85 3.12 44.88
C PRO A 270 -4.72 2.06 43.76
N GLU A 271 -3.54 2.05 43.12
CA GLU A 271 -3.18 1.10 42.07
C GLU A 271 -3.45 -0.36 42.47
N PRO A 272 -4.03 -1.16 41.57
CA PRO A 272 -3.54 -2.51 41.34
C PRO A 272 -2.48 -2.45 40.25
N ALA A 273 -1.25 -2.82 40.60
CA ALA A 273 -0.17 -3.04 39.66
C ALA A 273 -0.63 -3.93 38.49
N GLY A 274 -0.52 -3.47 37.24
CA GLY A 274 -0.59 -4.34 36.07
C GLY A 274 -1.17 -3.72 34.79
N LEU A 275 -0.43 -3.96 33.70
CA LEU A 275 -0.85 -3.96 32.28
C LEU A 275 -0.84 -2.61 31.55
N GLY A 276 0.36 -2.22 31.11
CA GLY A 276 0.52 -1.45 29.87
C GLY A 276 -0.07 -2.21 28.69
N GLY A 277 -1.21 -1.73 28.18
CA GLY A 277 -1.95 -2.38 27.10
C GLY A 277 -1.21 -2.38 25.78
N LEU A 278 -0.57 -3.51 25.45
CA LEU A 278 -0.10 -3.84 24.11
C LEU A 278 -1.31 -4.15 23.22
N ARG A 279 -1.55 -3.36 22.18
CA ARG A 279 -2.57 -3.68 21.17
C ARG A 279 -1.89 -4.01 19.85
N ARG A 280 -1.84 -5.30 19.52
CA ARG A 280 -1.35 -5.86 18.26
C ARG A 280 -2.28 -5.41 17.12
N VAL A 281 -1.77 -4.62 16.17
CA VAL A 281 -2.48 -4.29 14.92
C VAL A 281 -1.85 -5.12 13.81
N ALA A 282 -2.54 -6.20 13.41
CA ALA A 282 -2.11 -7.04 12.29
C ALA A 282 -2.61 -6.43 10.97
N GLY A 283 -1.71 -5.88 10.16
CA GLY A 283 -2.01 -5.47 8.79
C GLY A 283 -1.77 -6.61 7.81
N HIS A 284 -2.79 -7.00 7.05
CA HIS A 284 -2.65 -7.98 5.97
C HIS A 284 -2.33 -7.28 4.64
N GLN A 285 -1.18 -7.59 4.04
CA GLN A 285 -0.87 -7.20 2.66
C GLN A 285 -0.76 -8.45 1.80
N ARG A 286 -1.72 -8.65 0.88
CA ARG A 286 -1.72 -9.78 -0.06
C ARG A 286 -1.00 -9.41 -1.37
N PRO A 287 -0.31 -10.36 -2.03
CA PRO A 287 0.22 -10.15 -3.37
C PRO A 287 -0.93 -9.93 -4.36
N VAL A 288 -0.76 -8.99 -5.31
CA VAL A 288 -1.68 -8.80 -6.43
C VAL A 288 -1.07 -9.48 -7.66
N ALA A 289 -1.70 -10.57 -8.11
CA ALA A 289 -1.47 -11.18 -9.41
C ALA A 289 -2.84 -11.51 -10.04
N GLY A 290 -3.11 -10.99 -11.25
CA GLY A 290 -4.26 -11.37 -12.09
C GLY A 290 -5.63 -10.79 -11.68
N PRO A 291 -6.61 -10.75 -12.60
CA PRO A 291 -7.79 -9.90 -12.49
C PRO A 291 -8.68 -10.39 -11.37
N SER A 292 -8.87 -9.55 -10.35
CA SER A 292 -9.64 -9.91 -9.17
C SER A 292 -10.95 -9.13 -9.14
N ARG A 293 -12.07 -9.85 -9.24
CA ARG A 293 -13.35 -9.40 -8.71
C ARG A 293 -13.37 -9.77 -7.24
N ARG A 294 -13.61 -8.81 -6.34
CA ARG A 294 -14.10 -9.10 -4.99
C ARG A 294 -15.46 -8.45 -4.82
N ARG A 295 -16.44 -9.25 -4.38
CA ARG A 295 -17.65 -8.75 -3.72
C ARG A 295 -17.22 -8.09 -2.42
N VAL A 296 -17.79 -6.93 -2.15
CA VAL A 296 -17.78 -6.29 -0.84
C VAL A 296 -18.94 -6.91 -0.09
N ASP A 297 -18.65 -7.87 0.79
CA ASP A 297 -19.65 -8.28 1.77
C ASP A 297 -19.73 -7.16 2.81
N GLN A 298 -20.94 -6.60 2.89
CA GLN A 298 -21.35 -5.59 3.84
C GLN A 298 -21.00 -6.09 5.25
N LEU A 299 -20.35 -5.23 6.04
CA LEU A 299 -20.17 -5.46 7.48
C LEU A 299 -21.55 -5.51 8.13
N GLU A 300 -22.05 -6.70 8.44
CA GLU A 300 -23.22 -6.86 9.31
C GLU A 300 -22.87 -6.38 10.73
N PRO A 301 -23.77 -5.64 11.41
CA PRO A 301 -23.60 -5.29 12.81
C PRO A 301 -23.65 -6.54 13.69
N LEU A 302 -22.74 -6.62 14.67
CA LEU A 302 -22.71 -7.65 15.71
C LEU A 302 -24.07 -7.73 16.45
N PRO A 303 -24.65 -8.93 16.67
CA PRO A 303 -25.83 -9.08 17.50
C PRO A 303 -25.46 -8.88 18.99
N PRO A 304 -26.33 -8.29 19.80
CA PRO A 304 -26.10 -8.17 21.24
C PRO A 304 -26.20 -9.54 21.91
N HIS A 305 -25.16 -9.92 22.67
CA HIS A 305 -25.21 -11.09 23.55
C HIS A 305 -26.00 -10.78 24.85
N PRO A 306 -26.70 -11.77 25.42
CA PRO A 306 -27.75 -11.57 26.40
C PRO A 306 -27.23 -11.69 27.83
N ASP A 307 -27.56 -10.71 28.68
CA ASP A 307 -27.57 -10.88 30.14
C ASP A 307 -28.50 -9.82 30.77
N ARG A 308 -29.81 -10.10 30.73
CA ARG A 308 -30.78 -9.72 31.78
C ARG A 308 -31.90 -10.75 31.82
N GLN A 309 -32.06 -11.38 32.98
CA GLN A 309 -33.09 -12.35 33.35
C GLN A 309 -34.44 -11.66 33.67
N PRO A 310 -35.54 -12.42 33.87
CA PRO A 310 -36.79 -12.26 33.14
C PRO A 310 -37.86 -11.48 33.91
N ASP A 311 -38.80 -10.87 33.20
CA ASP A 311 -40.11 -10.59 33.79
C ASP A 311 -41.24 -10.75 32.77
N GLN A 312 -42.43 -11.04 33.29
CA GLN A 312 -43.42 -11.95 32.75
C GLN A 312 -44.25 -11.45 31.55
N ARG A 313 -44.60 -12.43 30.68
CA ARG A 313 -45.69 -12.42 29.67
C ARG A 313 -47.08 -12.28 30.34
N PRO A 314 -48.15 -11.82 29.66
CA PRO A 314 -48.79 -12.52 28.51
C PRO A 314 -49.23 -11.59 27.36
N ALA A 315 -49.03 -11.96 26.08
CA ALA A 315 -49.84 -12.81 25.19
C ALA A 315 -50.73 -11.96 24.26
N ASP A 316 -50.58 -12.20 22.94
CA ASP A 316 -51.54 -12.06 21.82
C ASP A 316 -50.70 -12.10 20.50
N LEU A 317 -50.69 -13.21 19.73
CA LEU A 317 -51.51 -13.50 18.53
C LEU A 317 -51.39 -12.37 17.49
N GLU A 318 -50.85 -12.50 16.26
CA GLU A 318 -50.91 -13.53 15.20
C GLU A 318 -49.93 -13.17 14.03
N PRO A 319 -49.78 -14.00 12.96
CA PRO A 319 -48.63 -14.01 12.03
C PRO A 319 -48.93 -13.57 10.58
N GLU A 320 -47.93 -13.08 9.82
CA GLU A 320 -47.82 -13.17 8.33
C GLU A 320 -46.34 -12.96 7.93
N LEU A 321 -45.59 -13.88 7.30
CA LEU A 321 -45.61 -14.53 5.98
C LEU A 321 -45.24 -13.66 4.74
N ARG A 322 -43.99 -13.87 4.28
CA ARG A 322 -43.48 -13.95 2.89
C ARG A 322 -43.74 -12.83 1.87
N LEU A 323 -42.65 -12.32 1.30
CA LEU A 323 -42.03 -12.82 0.06
C LEU A 323 -40.55 -12.44 0.00
#